data_AF-B7ID04-F1
#
_entry.id   AF-B7ID04-F1
#
_cell.length_a   1.000
_cell.length_b   1.000
_cell.length_c   1.000
_cell.angle_alpha   90.00
_cell.angle_beta   90.00
_cell.angle_gamma   90.00
#
_symmetry.space_group_name_H-M   'P 1'
#
loop_
_entity.id
_entity.type
_entity.pdbx_description
1 polymer ?
#
loop_
_entity_poly.entity_id
_entity_poly.type
_entity_poly.pdbx_seq_one_letter_code
_entity_poly.pdbx_strand_id
1 'polypeptide(L)'
;MKREWLQMKVRVISLFILFTILFFSLAPFQNFTINILNENSEAIKKFVGENFVEKLKNWDYYILSQWFGKNFGQFIPILAIIIAFPLFSREYENETITFLLSRQNRKTIFLQKTLLSIFVLLILITYFSYLPSIYSLITSKELSILTVSKFYIHSLIGSFFWFSIALVFTTYFTDL
;
A
#
# COMPACT_ATOMS: atom_id res chain seq x y z
N MET A 1 12.43 -18.55 -9.11
CA MET A 1 11.54 -17.40 -9.42
C MET A 1 10.12 -17.80 -9.83
N LYS A 2 9.89 -18.65 -10.86
CA LYS A 2 8.51 -18.99 -11.31
C LYS A 2 7.60 -19.55 -10.20
N ARG A 3 8.11 -20.47 -9.36
CA ARG A 3 7.38 -21.02 -8.20
C ARG A 3 6.98 -19.93 -7.19
N GLU A 4 7.95 -19.11 -6.79
CA GLU A 4 7.73 -18.03 -5.82
C GLU A 4 6.66 -17.04 -6.31
N TRP A 5 6.71 -16.67 -7.59
CA TRP A 5 5.67 -15.83 -8.19
C TRP A 5 4.29 -16.48 -8.12
N LEU A 6 4.16 -17.77 -8.45
CA LEU A 6 2.87 -18.46 -8.40
C LEU A 6 2.26 -18.47 -6.99
N GLN A 7 3.08 -18.65 -5.95
CA GLN A 7 2.63 -18.61 -4.56
C GLN A 7 2.18 -17.20 -4.13
N MET A 8 2.81 -16.16 -4.67
CA MET A 8 2.49 -14.76 -4.35
C MET A 8 1.35 -14.19 -5.21
N LYS A 9 1.17 -14.69 -6.44
CA LYS A 9 0.33 -14.11 -7.50
C LYS A 9 -1.06 -13.75 -7.01
N VAL A 10 -1.74 -14.69 -6.36
CA VAL A 10 -3.12 -14.48 -5.91
C VAL A 10 -3.20 -13.31 -4.92
N ARG A 11 -2.32 -13.27 -3.91
CA ARG A 11 -2.30 -12.16 -2.93
C ARG A 11 -2.00 -10.83 -3.59
N VAL A 12 -1.01 -10.79 -4.48
CA VAL A 12 -0.62 -9.56 -5.18
C VAL A 12 -1.76 -9.04 -6.04
N ILE A 13 -2.44 -9.91 -6.79
CA ILE A 13 -3.58 -9.55 -7.62
C ILE A 13 -4.76 -9.10 -6.74
N SER A 14 -5.06 -9.82 -5.66
CA SER A 14 -6.13 -9.44 -4.73
C SER A 14 -5.88 -8.07 -4.11
N LEU A 15 -4.66 -7.80 -3.63
CA LEU A 15 -4.28 -6.48 -3.12
C LEU A 15 -4.38 -5.42 -4.22
N PHE A 16 -3.87 -5.70 -5.41
CA PHE A 16 -3.92 -4.76 -6.52
C PHE A 16 -5.36 -4.35 -6.86
N ILE A 17 -6.26 -5.33 -6.99
CA ILE A 17 -7.68 -5.09 -7.27
C ILE A 17 -8.32 -4.31 -6.11
N LEU A 18 -8.09 -4.72 -4.87
CA LEU A 18 -8.68 -4.09 -3.69
C LEU A 18 -8.29 -2.62 -3.57
N PHE A 19 -7.01 -2.29 -3.70
CA PHE A 19 -6.54 -0.90 -3.62
C PHE A 19 -6.95 -0.06 -4.82
N THR A 20 -7.09 -0.66 -5.99
CA THR A 20 -7.64 0.03 -7.17
C THR A 20 -9.11 0.39 -6.94
N ILE A 21 -9.92 -0.56 -6.46
CA ILE A 21 -11.32 -0.31 -6.09
C ILE A 21 -11.40 0.76 -5.00
N LEU A 22 -10.57 0.66 -3.96
CA LEU A 22 -10.52 1.63 -2.87
C LEU A 22 -10.22 3.05 -3.41
N PHE A 23 -9.21 3.18 -4.28
CA PHE A 23 -8.90 4.46 -4.92
C PHE A 23 -10.11 5.02 -5.66
N PHE A 24 -10.71 4.24 -6.56
CA PHE A 24 -11.83 4.70 -7.37
C PHE A 24 -13.12 4.92 -6.57
N SER A 25 -13.26 4.30 -5.39
CA SER A 25 -14.40 4.53 -4.50
C SER A 25 -14.29 5.83 -3.68
N LEU A 26 -13.08 6.40 -3.53
CA LEU A 26 -12.85 7.55 -2.64
C LEU A 26 -12.32 8.77 -3.38
N ALA A 27 -11.28 8.61 -4.20
CA ALA A 27 -10.61 9.73 -4.85
C ALA A 27 -11.50 10.43 -5.90
N PRO A 28 -12.20 9.73 -6.81
CA PRO A 28 -13.10 10.36 -7.78
C PRO A 28 -14.30 11.08 -7.17
N PHE A 29 -14.75 10.65 -5.98
CA PHE A 29 -15.99 11.09 -5.36
C PHE A 29 -15.85 12.34 -4.50
N GLN A 30 -14.83 13.18 -4.74
CA GLN A 30 -14.61 14.44 -4.03
C GLN A 30 -15.88 15.29 -3.91
N ASN A 31 -16.63 15.47 -5.01
CA ASN A 31 -17.85 16.28 -5.02
C ASN A 31 -18.95 15.67 -4.15
N PHE A 32 -19.09 14.34 -4.15
CA PHE A 32 -20.04 13.64 -3.29
C PHE A 32 -19.67 13.80 -1.82
N THR A 33 -18.39 13.64 -1.48
CA THR A 33 -17.88 13.87 -0.12
C THR A 33 -18.16 15.30 0.35
N ILE A 34 -17.93 16.30 -0.50
CA ILE A 34 -18.19 17.71 -0.19
C ILE A 34 -19.69 17.98 -0.02
N ASN A 35 -20.54 17.40 -0.87
CA ASN A 35 -21.99 17.59 -0.79
C ASN A 35 -22.55 17.05 0.53
N ILE A 36 -22.15 15.83 0.94
CA ILE A 36 -22.54 15.26 2.24
C ILE A 36 -22.06 16.14 3.40
N LEU A 37 -20.83 16.66 3.33
CA LEU A 37 -20.27 17.54 4.35
C LEU A 37 -21.04 18.88 4.46
N ASN A 38 -21.50 19.41 3.33
CA ASN A 38 -22.28 20.65 3.29
C ASN A 38 -23.72 20.46 3.80
N GLU A 39 -24.35 19.32 3.48
CA GLU A 39 -25.68 18.96 3.98
C GLU A 39 -25.71 18.78 5.51
N ASN A 40 -24.61 18.27 6.08
CA ASN A 40 -24.48 18.04 7.53
C ASN A 40 -23.68 19.16 8.25
N SER A 41 -23.63 20.35 7.65
CA SER A 41 -22.56 21.31 7.95
C SER A 41 -22.59 21.93 9.35
N GLU A 42 -23.74 22.07 10.01
CA GLU A 42 -23.79 22.70 11.35
C GLU A 42 -23.10 21.86 12.44
N ALA A 43 -23.27 20.54 12.40
CA ALA A 43 -22.62 19.64 13.36
C ALA A 43 -21.14 19.47 13.03
N ILE A 44 -20.79 19.31 11.75
CA ILE A 44 -19.41 18.99 11.32
C ILE A 44 -18.50 20.23 11.37
N LYS A 45 -18.99 21.43 11.02
CA LYS A 45 -18.22 22.68 11.12
C LYS A 45 -17.79 22.98 12.55
N LYS A 46 -18.63 22.62 13.55
CA LYS A 46 -18.28 22.76 14.98
C LYS A 46 -17.10 21.90 15.42
N PHE A 47 -16.91 20.72 14.82
CA PHE A 47 -15.83 19.79 15.21
C PHE A 47 -14.56 19.91 14.36
N VAL A 48 -14.69 20.26 13.07
CA VAL A 48 -13.58 20.18 12.11
C VAL A 48 -13.11 21.57 11.64
N GLY A 49 -13.88 22.62 11.94
CA GLY A 49 -13.58 24.01 11.58
C GLY A 49 -14.01 24.36 10.15
N GLU A 50 -14.50 25.59 9.95
CA GLU A 50 -15.06 26.05 8.66
C GLU A 50 -14.05 25.95 7.51
N ASN A 51 -12.77 26.20 7.80
CA ASN A 51 -11.68 26.20 6.83
C ASN A 51 -11.33 24.80 6.28
N PHE A 52 -11.73 23.71 6.95
CA PHE A 52 -11.35 22.36 6.51
C PHE A 52 -12.19 21.90 5.31
N VAL A 53 -13.51 22.12 5.35
CA VAL A 53 -14.42 21.74 4.25
C VAL A 53 -14.06 22.52 2.99
N GLU A 54 -13.69 23.78 3.13
CA GLU A 54 -13.24 24.61 2.01
C GLU A 54 -11.92 24.10 1.41
N LYS A 55 -10.95 23.70 2.25
CA LYS A 55 -9.70 23.08 1.78
C LYS A 55 -9.94 21.76 1.04
N LEU A 56 -10.94 20.96 1.43
CA LEU A 56 -11.28 19.71 0.73
C LEU A 56 -11.81 19.92 -0.69
N LYS A 57 -12.25 21.14 -1.06
CA LYS A 57 -12.58 21.49 -2.45
C LYS A 57 -11.34 21.53 -3.35
N ASN A 58 -10.17 21.83 -2.77
CA ASN A 58 -8.91 21.77 -3.50
C ASN A 58 -8.52 20.29 -3.72
N TRP A 59 -8.31 19.91 -5.00
CA TRP A 59 -7.98 18.54 -5.37
C TRP A 59 -6.66 18.04 -4.76
N ASP A 60 -5.63 18.87 -4.76
CA ASP A 60 -4.31 18.54 -4.21
C ASP A 60 -4.44 18.21 -2.70
N TYR A 61 -5.17 19.04 -1.97
CA TYR A 61 -5.45 18.80 -0.55
C TYR A 61 -6.35 17.58 -0.30
N TYR A 62 -7.35 17.36 -1.17
CA TYR A 62 -8.23 16.21 -1.07
C TYR A 62 -7.48 14.89 -1.26
N ILE A 63 -6.67 14.77 -2.31
CA ILE A 63 -5.83 13.58 -2.56
C ILE A 63 -4.81 13.39 -1.43
N LEU A 64 -4.18 14.48 -0.98
CA LEU A 64 -3.25 14.45 0.13
C LEU A 64 -3.90 13.87 1.40
N SER A 65 -5.06 14.38 1.78
CA SER A 65 -5.72 13.99 3.03
C SER A 65 -6.38 12.61 2.94
N GLN A 66 -7.13 12.35 1.86
CA GLN A 66 -7.91 11.13 1.73
C GLN A 66 -7.06 9.97 1.23
N TRP A 67 -6.31 10.14 0.15
CA TRP A 67 -5.54 9.03 -0.41
C TRP A 67 -4.25 8.80 0.39
N PHE A 68 -3.36 9.78 0.43
CA PHE A 68 -2.05 9.61 1.06
C PHE A 68 -2.10 9.60 2.58
N GLY A 69 -2.97 10.40 3.21
CA GLY A 69 -3.04 10.50 4.67
C GLY A 69 -3.83 9.37 5.32
N LYS A 70 -5.07 9.13 4.86
CA LYS A 70 -6.00 8.20 5.53
C LYS A 70 -6.02 6.80 4.94
N ASN A 71 -5.97 6.67 3.61
CA ASN A 71 -6.14 5.37 2.97
C ASN A 71 -4.78 4.75 2.68
N PHE A 72 -4.23 4.97 1.49
CA PHE A 72 -2.97 4.37 1.06
C PHE A 72 -1.87 4.48 2.12
N GLY A 73 -1.71 5.67 2.74
CA GLY A 73 -0.76 5.87 3.84
C GLY A 73 -0.89 4.89 5.01
N GLN A 74 -2.10 4.72 5.55
CA GLN A 74 -2.36 3.84 6.68
C GLN A 74 -2.29 2.35 6.30
N PHE A 75 -2.48 2.03 5.02
CA PHE A 75 -2.42 0.67 4.52
C PHE A 75 -1.01 0.21 4.13
N ILE A 76 -0.02 1.10 4.02
CA ILE A 76 1.38 0.74 3.74
C ILE A 76 1.93 -0.35 4.68
N PRO A 77 1.75 -0.25 6.02
CA PRO A 77 2.19 -1.30 6.94
C PRO A 77 1.54 -2.65 6.62
N ILE A 78 0.23 -2.65 6.39
CA ILE A 78 -0.57 -3.85 6.11
C ILE A 78 -0.11 -4.50 4.81
N LEU A 79 0.10 -3.70 3.75
CA LEU A 79 0.62 -4.15 2.47
C LEU A 79 1.98 -4.82 2.62
N ALA A 80 2.90 -4.17 3.33
CA ALA A 80 4.24 -4.71 3.56
C ALA A 80 4.21 -6.03 4.33
N ILE A 81 3.37 -6.12 5.37
CA ILE A 81 3.19 -7.33 6.18
C ILE A 81 2.58 -8.47 5.35
N ILE A 82 1.51 -8.23 4.60
CA ILE A 82 0.85 -9.29 3.79
C ILE A 82 1.80 -9.87 2.73
N ILE A 83 2.71 -9.05 2.20
CA ILE A 83 3.70 -9.50 1.22
C ILE A 83 4.83 -10.28 1.89
N ALA A 84 5.40 -9.74 2.98
CA ALA A 84 6.55 -10.32 3.66
C ALA A 84 6.20 -11.57 4.49
N PHE A 85 5.08 -11.53 5.22
CA PHE A 85 4.75 -12.52 6.24
C PHE A 85 4.78 -13.96 5.69
N PRO A 86 4.12 -14.27 4.56
CA PRO A 86 4.02 -15.65 4.11
C PRO A 86 5.27 -16.19 3.41
N LEU A 87 6.37 -15.43 3.35
CA LEU A 87 7.57 -15.85 2.60
C LEU A 87 8.19 -17.12 3.18
N PHE A 88 8.26 -17.18 4.50
CA PHE A 88 8.84 -18.30 5.22
C PHE A 88 7.80 -19.00 6.10
N SER A 89 6.87 -18.29 6.74
CA SER A 89 5.88 -18.90 7.65
C SER A 89 5.08 -20.03 6.98
N ARG A 90 4.68 -19.87 5.71
CA ARG A 90 4.01 -20.94 4.95
C ARG A 90 4.91 -22.13 4.63
N GLU A 91 6.20 -21.92 4.46
CA GLU A 91 7.14 -23.02 4.19
C GLU A 91 7.44 -23.81 5.48
N TYR A 92 7.36 -23.15 6.65
CA TYR A 92 7.38 -23.83 7.94
C TYR A 92 6.08 -24.59 8.19
N GLU A 93 4.92 -23.95 8.01
CA GLU A 93 3.60 -24.55 8.21
C GLU A 93 3.34 -25.79 7.33
N ASN A 94 3.80 -25.77 6.07
CA ASN A 94 3.65 -26.89 5.15
C ASN A 94 4.83 -27.90 5.22
N GLU A 95 5.77 -27.72 6.16
CA GLU A 95 7.00 -28.51 6.30
C GLU A 95 7.90 -28.56 5.04
N THR A 96 7.64 -27.68 4.07
CA THR A 96 8.37 -27.64 2.79
C THR A 96 9.74 -26.98 2.89
N ILE A 97 10.03 -26.32 4.01
CA ILE A 97 11.33 -25.69 4.28
C ILE A 97 12.47 -26.72 4.29
N THR A 98 12.25 -27.93 4.82
CA THR A 98 13.26 -29.00 4.87
C THR A 98 13.66 -29.47 3.46
N PHE A 99 12.67 -29.63 2.57
CA PHE A 99 12.88 -29.97 1.16
C PHE A 99 13.55 -28.85 0.37
N LEU A 100 13.28 -27.60 0.71
CA LEU A 100 13.96 -26.45 0.09
C LEU A 100 15.44 -26.43 0.48
N LEU A 101 15.72 -26.61 1.78
CA LEU A 101 17.07 -26.57 2.33
C LEU A 101 17.94 -27.75 1.91
N SER A 102 17.35 -28.90 1.55
CA SER A 102 18.11 -30.04 1.01
C SER A 102 18.59 -29.82 -0.43
N ARG A 103 17.97 -28.90 -1.18
CA ARG A 103 18.28 -28.64 -2.60
C ARG A 103 19.06 -27.35 -2.83
N GLN A 104 18.96 -26.37 -1.93
CA GLN A 104 19.59 -25.07 -2.08
C GLN A 104 20.13 -24.53 -0.76
N ASN A 105 21.17 -23.70 -0.84
CA ASN A 105 21.70 -23.02 0.35
C ASN A 105 20.67 -22.02 0.92
N ARG A 106 20.57 -21.96 2.25
CA ARG A 106 19.79 -20.99 3.05
C ARG A 106 19.87 -19.58 2.49
N LYS A 107 21.10 -19.09 2.20
CA LYS A 107 21.32 -17.73 1.69
C LYS A 107 20.65 -17.49 0.34
N THR A 108 20.70 -18.47 -0.55
CA THR A 108 20.12 -18.38 -1.90
C THR A 108 18.60 -18.36 -1.83
N ILE A 109 18.00 -19.23 -1.02
CA ILE A 109 16.54 -19.28 -0.82
C ILE A 109 16.06 -17.95 -0.24
N PHE A 110 16.77 -17.46 0.77
CA PHE A 110 16.45 -16.19 1.41
C PHE A 110 16.48 -15.02 0.41
N LEU A 111 17.59 -14.86 -0.33
CA LEU A 111 17.73 -13.77 -1.30
C LEU A 111 16.67 -13.86 -2.40
N GLN A 112 16.37 -15.04 -2.93
CA GLN A 112 15.38 -15.19 -3.99
C GLN A 112 13.97 -14.78 -3.55
N LYS A 113 13.52 -15.24 -2.38
CA LYS A 113 12.20 -14.91 -1.82
C LYS A 113 12.09 -13.44 -1.48
N THR A 114 13.11 -12.90 -0.80
CA THR A 114 13.14 -11.51 -0.34
C THR A 114 13.22 -10.53 -1.52
N LEU A 115 14.12 -10.73 -2.48
CA LEU A 115 14.27 -9.81 -3.62
C LEU A 115 13.03 -9.79 -4.51
N LEU A 116 12.41 -10.95 -4.78
CA LEU A 116 11.17 -10.99 -5.56
C LEU A 116 10.06 -10.20 -4.85
N SER A 117 9.96 -10.35 -3.53
CA SER A 117 8.93 -9.69 -2.74
C SER A 117 9.14 -8.18 -2.63
N ILE A 118 10.39 -7.75 -2.47
CA ILE A 118 10.77 -6.34 -2.53
C ILE A 118 10.40 -5.76 -3.90
N PHE A 119 10.73 -6.46 -4.99
CA PHE A 119 10.41 -6.00 -6.34
C PHE A 119 8.90 -5.83 -6.55
N VAL A 120 8.10 -6.80 -6.09
CA VAL A 120 6.63 -6.71 -6.14
C VAL A 120 6.10 -5.56 -5.28
N LEU A 121 6.60 -5.39 -4.06
CA LEU A 121 6.21 -4.30 -3.18
C LEU A 121 6.53 -2.94 -3.82
N LEU A 122 7.71 -2.79 -4.42
CA LEU A 122 8.12 -1.58 -5.14
C LEU A 122 7.15 -1.25 -6.26
N ILE A 123 6.74 -2.22 -7.07
CA ILE A 123 5.77 -2.02 -8.16
C ILE A 123 4.43 -1.52 -7.59
N LEU A 124 3.91 -2.15 -6.54
CA LEU A 124 2.64 -1.77 -5.93
C LEU A 124 2.70 -0.36 -5.35
N ILE A 125 3.75 -0.04 -4.57
CA ILE A 125 3.90 1.29 -3.96
C ILE A 125 4.05 2.37 -5.04
N THR A 126 4.83 2.10 -6.09
CA THR A 126 4.98 3.02 -7.21
C THR A 126 3.65 3.26 -7.90
N TYR A 127 2.95 2.18 -8.27
CA TYR A 127 1.66 2.27 -8.94
C TYR A 127 0.64 3.09 -8.13
N PHE A 128 0.42 2.74 -6.86
CA PHE A 128 -0.58 3.42 -6.03
C PHE A 128 -0.19 4.83 -5.60
N SER A 129 1.11 5.15 -5.55
CA SER A 129 1.55 6.52 -5.30
C SER A 129 1.31 7.43 -6.50
N TYR A 130 1.49 6.94 -7.73
CA TYR A 130 1.31 7.75 -8.95
C TYR A 130 -0.09 7.63 -9.57
N LEU A 131 -0.92 6.70 -9.11
CA LEU A 131 -2.31 6.55 -9.55
C LEU A 131 -3.13 7.87 -9.46
N PRO A 132 -3.02 8.69 -8.39
CA PRO A 132 -3.68 10.00 -8.34
C PRO A 132 -3.22 10.95 -9.44
N SER A 133 -1.92 10.96 -9.78
CA SER A 133 -1.38 11.80 -10.85
C SER A 133 -1.93 11.40 -12.21
N ILE A 134 -2.01 10.09 -12.49
CA ILE A 134 -2.59 9.57 -13.73
C ILE A 134 -4.06 10.00 -13.82
N TYR A 135 -4.82 9.86 -12.73
CA TYR A 135 -6.22 10.29 -12.69
C TYR A 135 -6.37 11.81 -12.86
N SER A 136 -5.47 12.59 -12.27
CA SER A 136 -5.46 14.05 -12.37
C SER A 136 -5.27 14.52 -13.82
N LEU A 137 -4.38 13.86 -14.57
CA LEU A 137 -4.16 14.14 -15.98
C LEU A 137 -5.41 13.88 -16.83
N ILE A 138 -6.11 12.77 -16.55
CA ILE A 138 -7.34 12.39 -17.27
C ILE A 138 -8.50 13.36 -16.96
N THR A 139 -8.58 13.85 -15.72
CA THR A 139 -9.69 14.71 -15.25
C THR A 139 -9.37 16.20 -15.28
N SER A 140 -8.21 16.58 -15.83
CA SER A 140 -7.72 17.96 -15.88
C SER A 140 -7.72 18.67 -14.51
N LYS A 141 -7.52 17.91 -13.43
CA LYS A 141 -7.38 18.46 -12.09
C LYS A 141 -5.91 18.80 -11.81
N GLU A 142 -5.67 19.87 -11.05
CA GLU A 142 -4.32 20.27 -10.66
C GLU A 142 -3.84 19.47 -9.45
N LEU A 143 -2.79 18.67 -9.63
CA LEU A 143 -2.11 17.93 -8.57
C LEU A 143 -0.61 18.19 -8.64
N SER A 144 -0.01 18.55 -7.52
CA SER A 144 1.42 18.83 -7.48
C SER A 144 2.23 17.54 -7.57
N ILE A 145 2.97 17.36 -8.67
CA ILE A 145 3.87 16.20 -8.84
C ILE A 145 4.96 16.16 -7.76
N LEU A 146 5.39 17.32 -7.27
CA LEU A 146 6.37 17.41 -6.18
C LEU A 146 5.79 16.85 -4.88
N THR A 147 4.52 17.15 -4.59
CA THR A 147 3.82 16.60 -3.42
C THR A 147 3.72 15.08 -3.54
N VAL A 148 3.28 14.57 -4.70
CA VAL A 148 3.18 13.12 -4.95
C VAL A 148 4.52 12.41 -4.77
N SER A 149 5.60 12.96 -5.32
CA SER A 149 6.95 12.39 -5.20
C SER A 149 7.45 12.34 -3.75
N LYS A 150 7.15 13.36 -2.94
CA LYS A 150 7.47 13.34 -1.49
C LYS A 150 6.74 12.20 -0.78
N PHE A 151 5.45 12.00 -1.09
CA PHE A 151 4.68 10.91 -0.51
C PHE A 151 5.11 9.54 -1.01
N TYR A 152 5.52 9.42 -2.26
CA TYR A 152 6.10 8.19 -2.79
C TYR A 152 7.36 7.80 -2.00
N ILE A 153 8.29 8.73 -1.76
CA ILE A 153 9.50 8.47 -0.96
C ILE A 153 9.12 8.08 0.48
N HIS A 154 8.21 8.81 1.10
CA HIS A 154 7.72 8.48 2.44
C HIS A 154 7.11 7.08 2.48
N SER A 155 6.32 6.73 1.46
CA SER A 155 5.64 5.43 1.37
C SER A 155 6.62 4.29 1.13
N LEU A 156 7.65 4.52 0.33
CA LEU A 156 8.74 3.57 0.15
C LEU A 156 9.43 3.28 1.48
N ILE A 157 9.86 4.31 2.21
CA ILE A 157 10.55 4.16 3.50
C ILE A 157 9.66 3.40 4.48
N GLY A 158 8.40 3.80 4.62
CA GLY A 158 7.44 3.13 5.49
C GLY A 158 7.23 1.66 5.10
N SER A 159 7.09 1.38 3.81
CA SER A 159 6.90 0.01 3.32
C SER A 159 8.10 -0.89 3.59
N PHE A 160 9.33 -0.38 3.39
CA PHE A 160 10.54 -1.13 3.66
C PHE A 160 10.75 -1.39 5.14
N PHE A 161 10.43 -0.41 5.99
CA PHE A 161 10.49 -0.57 7.43
C PHE A 161 9.58 -1.71 7.91
N TRP A 162 8.30 -1.67 7.55
CA TRP A 162 7.34 -2.72 7.93
C TRP A 162 7.62 -4.07 7.29
N PHE A 163 8.10 -4.08 6.04
CA PHE A 163 8.52 -5.30 5.35
C PHE A 163 9.66 -5.97 6.11
N SER A 164 10.65 -5.19 6.56
CA SER A 164 11.80 -5.71 7.31
C SER A 164 11.40 -6.28 8.66
N ILE A 165 10.48 -5.62 9.38
CA ILE A 165 9.92 -6.14 10.63
C ILE A 165 9.24 -7.48 10.37
N ALA A 166 8.30 -7.53 9.41
CA ALA A 166 7.57 -8.74 9.10
C ALA A 166 8.53 -9.87 8.68
N LEU A 167 9.55 -9.57 7.88
CA LEU A 167 10.57 -10.54 7.49
C LEU A 167 11.28 -11.16 8.70
N VAL A 168 11.73 -10.34 9.66
CA VAL A 168 12.36 -10.82 10.91
C VAL A 168 11.44 -11.76 11.67
N PHE A 169 10.16 -11.40 11.83
CA PHE A 169 9.18 -12.25 12.51
C PHE A 169 9.03 -13.61 11.81
N THR A 170 9.00 -13.62 10.49
CA THR A 170 8.78 -14.87 9.73
C THR A 170 9.96 -15.80 9.67
N THR A 171 11.16 -15.29 9.92
CA THR A 171 12.39 -16.09 9.85
C THR A 171 12.87 -16.55 11.22
N TYR A 172 12.64 -15.76 12.27
CA TYR A 172 13.17 -16.04 13.61
C TYR A 172 12.14 -16.59 14.60
N PHE A 173 10.86 -16.26 14.46
CA PHE A 173 9.84 -16.62 15.45
C PHE A 173 8.95 -17.80 15.02
N THR A 174 9.28 -18.48 13.93
CA THR A 174 8.55 -19.67 13.45
C THR A 174 8.98 -20.98 14.11
N ASP A 175 9.95 -20.94 15.04
CA ASP A 175 10.47 -22.08 15.80
C ASP A 175 9.99 -22.10 17.28
N LEU A 176 8.99 -21.28 17.65
CA LEU A 176 8.32 -21.28 18.96
C LEU A 176 6.92 -21.92 18.86
#